data_AF-A0A7S4M839-F1
#
_entry.id   AF-A0A7S4M839-F1
#
_cell.length_a   1.000
_cell.length_b   1.000
_cell.length_c   1.000
_cell.angle_alpha   90.00
_cell.angle_beta   90.00
_cell.angle_gamma   90.00
#
_symmetry.space_group_name_H-M   'P 1'
#
loop_
_entity.id
_entity.type
_entity.pdbx_description
1 polymer ?
#
loop_
_entity_poly.entity_id
_entity_poly.type
_entity_poly.pdbx_seq_one_letter_code
_entity_poly.pdbx_strand_id
1 'polypeptide(L)'
;DCVEDPCFSCSANRECVNGECACVDGFILGASGDCEVNPCASCGDNAECDNGECACKADYKRENGECVCDLSCVGTCGTVSNSCGQLECEPCCDNPCVTHNCGVAVNSCGNEVGCGTCGSDETCEAVNGVNTCVDVVPPCDPVEECAKANMECNSAILCDNINFNCGTCGEGQKCENHLCVEDPCNGCGINSECEDGVCVCLDGFVETDGECKAPTTGGNTPNYGKEFDQLSPDEIGFTIPDDILRVVNVGDHLIEWNVTRDIVDLYTTVGRVRAVVPTGEFGVAIRTGQNPAYRRNDRIMWHMKNIGGGTADIAICMVYNNREYCSGYIPGIPFSDDTEGAEVKFSMGYDTSRDLILTQCQVDEGPLISTSIRQTYYRELGAISYLLSYEGGNTVPAVTETALVTSTTMTVSLTNCIDDSEWASTFMSLSAADPRFTEVDIVETTGASECSTKMAGKVLVSGFTFVVTSGTVPAAALASTFLSSVGSPAAAALGITSAGVVGGAAGAAAAGLPTSAAAMGGVTLIAPNVAAAGLGGGGGGAAGLSGGAIAGIVIGSVAGAVLLVGVTTVVIAAVVLAAVVLANSNSDEDQPSSAGVEPADTGRGSKRVSLRKRIQGLFGAVDVMNSPETGHQSLTARSPAM
;
A
#
# COMPACT_ATOMS: atom_id res chain seq x y z
N ASP A 1 58.27 -42.56 20.06
CA ASP A 1 57.10 -43.08 20.80
C ASP A 1 56.65 -44.38 20.19
N CYS A 2 56.66 -45.47 20.98
CA CYS A 2 55.99 -46.71 20.61
C CYS A 2 54.51 -46.55 20.97
N VAL A 3 53.61 -46.69 20.00
CA VAL A 3 52.16 -46.64 20.22
C VAL A 3 51.69 -48.07 20.52
N GLU A 4 50.93 -48.27 21.59
CA GLU A 4 50.30 -49.56 21.90
C GLU A 4 49.31 -49.95 20.80
N ASP A 5 49.34 -51.21 20.38
CA ASP A 5 48.37 -51.78 19.46
C ASP A 5 47.02 -51.91 20.19
N PRO A 6 45.97 -51.16 19.79
CA PRO A 6 44.68 -51.15 20.48
C PRO A 6 43.98 -52.51 20.48
N CYS A 7 44.46 -53.47 19.70
CA CYS A 7 43.86 -54.80 19.57
C CYS A 7 44.54 -55.89 20.40
N PHE A 8 45.52 -55.56 21.24
CA PHE A 8 46.20 -56.54 22.08
C PHE A 8 45.30 -57.20 23.14
N SER A 9 44.14 -56.61 23.47
CA SER A 9 43.27 -57.08 24.57
C SER A 9 41.85 -57.48 24.17
N CYS A 10 41.60 -57.93 22.93
CA CYS A 10 40.28 -58.44 22.57
C CYS A 10 39.97 -59.74 23.33
N SER A 11 38.81 -59.77 24.00
CA SER A 11 38.27 -60.95 24.70
C SER A 11 38.01 -62.13 23.74
N ALA A 12 37.83 -63.34 24.27
CA ALA A 12 37.49 -64.51 23.47
C ALA A 12 36.23 -64.29 22.61
N ASN A 13 36.20 -64.87 21.41
CA ASN A 13 35.14 -64.73 20.38
C ASN A 13 34.99 -63.31 19.78
N ARG A 14 36.05 -62.49 19.89
CA ARG A 14 36.19 -61.24 19.16
C ARG A 14 37.39 -61.26 18.23
N GLU A 15 37.27 -60.56 17.11
CA GLU A 15 38.38 -60.26 16.22
C GLU A 15 38.57 -58.74 16.10
N CYS A 16 39.82 -58.32 15.96
CA CYS A 16 40.14 -56.91 15.75
C CYS A 16 39.84 -56.54 14.30
N VAL A 17 38.88 -55.65 14.11
CA VAL A 17 38.54 -55.09 12.81
C VAL A 17 38.68 -53.57 12.92
N ASN A 18 39.62 -53.00 12.17
CA ASN A 18 39.89 -51.55 12.13
C ASN A 18 40.24 -50.90 13.49
N GLY A 19 40.88 -51.64 14.39
CA GLY A 19 41.28 -51.12 15.71
C GLY A 19 40.22 -51.27 16.80
N GLU A 20 39.08 -51.89 16.51
CA GLU A 20 38.03 -52.22 17.48
C GLU A 20 37.78 -53.74 17.52
N CYS A 21 37.44 -54.28 18.69
CA CYS A 21 37.14 -55.70 18.86
C CYS A 21 35.67 -55.98 18.50
N ALA A 22 35.41 -56.59 17.33
CA ALA A 22 34.08 -57.03 16.90
C ALA A 22 33.84 -58.52 17.21
N CYS A 23 32.59 -58.96 17.41
CA CYS A 23 32.28 -60.38 17.58
C CYS A 23 32.52 -61.16 16.28
N VAL A 24 33.07 -62.37 16.36
CA VAL A 24 33.23 -63.25 15.19
C VAL A 24 31.87 -63.75 14.68
N ASP A 25 31.78 -64.08 13.39
CA ASP A 25 30.56 -64.58 12.76
C ASP A 25 29.92 -65.74 13.55
N GLY A 26 28.60 -65.66 13.74
CA GLY A 26 27.83 -66.58 14.57
C GLY A 26 27.65 -66.13 16.02
N PHE A 27 28.28 -65.03 16.44
CA PHE A 27 28.09 -64.41 17.75
C PHE A 27 27.55 -62.98 17.62
N ILE A 28 26.76 -62.56 18.60
CA ILE A 28 26.25 -61.19 18.73
C ILE A 28 26.70 -60.60 20.07
N LEU A 29 26.82 -59.27 20.12
CA LEU A 29 27.19 -58.57 21.35
C LEU A 29 26.03 -58.66 22.35
N GLY A 30 26.20 -59.46 23.40
CA GLY A 30 25.25 -59.58 24.51
C GLY A 30 25.19 -58.31 25.36
N ALA A 31 24.16 -58.19 26.18
CA ALA A 31 23.94 -57.01 27.03
C ALA A 31 25.05 -56.80 28.08
N SER A 32 25.79 -57.86 28.43
CA SER A 32 26.99 -57.83 29.29
C SER A 32 28.22 -57.22 28.60
N GLY A 33 28.15 -57.00 27.29
CA GLY A 33 29.29 -56.62 26.47
C GLY A 33 30.19 -57.82 26.12
N ASP A 34 29.77 -59.07 26.33
CA ASP A 34 30.47 -60.25 25.80
C ASP A 34 29.81 -60.75 24.52
N CYS A 35 30.55 -61.47 23.66
CA CYS A 35 30.00 -62.05 22.44
C CYS A 35 29.33 -63.39 22.77
N GLU A 36 28.01 -63.47 22.57
CA GLU A 36 27.16 -64.64 22.84
C GLU A 36 26.70 -65.28 21.53
N VAL A 37 26.46 -66.60 21.52
CA VAL A 37 26.04 -67.33 20.30
C VAL A 37 24.71 -66.74 19.82
N ASN A 38 24.63 -66.38 18.54
CA ASN A 38 23.42 -65.82 17.95
C ASN A 38 22.27 -66.86 18.01
N PRO A 39 21.23 -66.65 18.83
CA PRO A 39 20.15 -67.63 19.00
C PRO A 39 19.33 -67.84 17.72
N CYS A 40 19.44 -66.93 16.75
CA CYS A 40 18.70 -66.98 15.50
C CYS A 40 19.42 -67.70 14.35
N ALA A 41 20.66 -68.15 14.55
CA ALA A 41 21.37 -68.93 13.53
C ALA A 41 20.76 -70.33 13.31
N SER A 42 19.85 -70.80 14.17
CA SER A 42 19.24 -72.13 14.15
C SER A 42 17.75 -72.13 13.76
N CYS A 43 17.17 -71.00 13.32
CA CYS A 43 15.79 -71.00 12.85
C CYS A 43 15.67 -71.78 11.52
N GLY A 44 14.70 -72.71 11.45
CA GLY A 44 14.43 -73.48 10.23
C GLY A 44 13.79 -72.64 9.12
N ASP A 45 13.77 -73.14 7.89
CA ASP A 45 13.39 -72.41 6.67
C ASP A 45 11.99 -71.75 6.71
N ASN A 46 11.08 -72.28 7.52
CA ASN A 46 9.69 -71.80 7.67
C ASN A 46 9.48 -70.92 8.91
N ALA A 47 10.57 -70.53 9.57
CA ALA A 47 10.58 -69.59 10.68
C ALA A 47 11.39 -68.33 10.32
N GLU A 48 11.09 -67.23 10.97
CA GLU A 48 11.85 -65.99 10.95
C GLU A 48 12.27 -65.62 12.38
N CYS A 49 13.44 -65.00 12.50
CA CYS A 49 13.94 -64.53 13.79
C CYS A 49 13.25 -63.23 14.17
N ASP A 50 12.46 -63.25 15.23
CA ASP A 50 11.86 -62.07 15.83
C ASP A 50 12.29 -61.96 17.29
N ASN A 51 12.97 -60.85 17.64
CA ASN A 51 13.50 -60.56 18.97
C ASN A 51 14.32 -61.68 19.64
N GLY A 52 15.10 -62.43 18.87
CA GLY A 52 15.95 -63.50 19.40
C GLY A 52 15.24 -64.85 19.58
N GLU A 53 13.98 -64.97 19.15
CA GLU A 53 13.23 -66.22 19.08
C GLU A 53 12.81 -66.53 17.63
N CYS A 54 12.72 -67.82 17.28
CA CYS A 54 12.20 -68.23 15.98
C CYS A 54 10.66 -68.24 16.00
N ALA A 55 10.03 -67.33 15.25
CA ALA A 55 8.59 -67.27 15.00
C ALA A 55 8.25 -67.92 13.66
N CYS A 56 7.10 -68.61 13.53
CA CYS A 56 6.70 -69.21 12.25
C CYS A 56 6.23 -68.14 11.27
N LYS A 57 6.60 -68.28 9.98
CA LYS A 57 6.10 -67.41 8.91
C LYS A 57 4.57 -67.52 8.78
N ALA A 58 3.94 -66.50 8.20
CA ALA A 58 2.51 -66.53 7.89
C ALA A 58 2.13 -67.80 7.10
N ASP A 59 0.96 -68.39 7.40
CA ASP A 59 0.46 -69.70 6.93
C ASP A 59 1.07 -70.96 7.60
N TYR A 60 2.01 -70.80 8.53
CA TYR A 60 2.58 -71.90 9.31
C TYR A 60 2.26 -71.75 10.79
N LYS A 61 1.93 -72.86 11.45
CA LYS A 61 1.75 -72.93 12.90
C LYS A 61 2.83 -73.81 13.52
N ARG A 62 3.15 -73.52 14.79
CA ARG A 62 4.16 -74.28 15.53
C ARG A 62 3.53 -75.57 16.05
N GLU A 63 3.95 -76.71 15.51
CA GLU A 63 3.62 -78.04 16.05
C GLU A 63 4.92 -78.76 16.43
N ASN A 64 5.02 -79.21 17.68
CA ASN A 64 6.18 -79.94 18.22
C ASN A 64 7.55 -79.24 18.05
N GLY A 65 7.56 -77.90 18.03
CA GLY A 65 8.78 -77.10 17.92
C GLY A 65 9.20 -76.78 16.48
N GLU A 66 8.53 -77.34 15.47
CA GLU A 66 8.73 -77.02 14.06
C GLU A 66 7.52 -76.25 13.50
N CYS A 67 7.76 -75.45 12.45
CA CYS A 67 6.71 -74.70 11.77
C CYS A 67 6.13 -75.55 10.64
N VAL A 68 4.87 -75.97 10.79
CA VAL A 68 4.13 -76.81 9.83
C VAL A 68 2.99 -76.03 9.20
N CYS A 69 2.66 -76.38 7.96
CA CYS A 69 1.60 -75.72 7.19
C CYS A 69 0.22 -75.83 7.87
N ASP A 70 -0.48 -74.71 8.02
CA ASP A 70 -1.84 -74.67 8.56
C ASP A 70 -2.87 -74.59 7.43
N LEU A 71 -3.27 -75.76 6.91
CA LEU A 71 -4.39 -75.89 5.96
C LEU A 71 -5.65 -76.27 6.72
N SER A 72 -6.44 -75.28 7.15
CA SER A 72 -7.74 -75.52 7.80
C SER A 72 -8.87 -74.71 7.15
N CYS A 73 -10.02 -75.35 6.89
CA CYS A 73 -11.23 -74.71 6.33
C CYS A 73 -12.05 -73.95 7.39
N VAL A 74 -11.43 -73.41 8.42
CA VAL A 74 -12.19 -72.81 9.53
C VAL A 74 -12.78 -71.46 9.10
N GLY A 75 -14.06 -71.48 8.73
CA GLY A 75 -14.85 -70.28 8.42
C GLY A 75 -14.88 -69.88 6.94
N THR A 76 -14.31 -70.69 6.05
CA THR A 76 -14.27 -70.43 4.60
C THR A 76 -14.89 -71.58 3.82
N CYS A 77 -15.70 -71.24 2.82
CA CYS A 77 -16.35 -72.17 1.89
C CYS A 77 -15.80 -71.93 0.48
N GLY A 78 -15.76 -72.97 -0.35
CA GLY A 78 -15.06 -72.95 -1.65
C GLY A 78 -13.57 -73.28 -1.55
N THR A 79 -12.81 -72.98 -2.60
CA THR A 79 -11.41 -73.39 -2.71
C THR A 79 -10.46 -72.39 -2.05
N VAL A 80 -9.77 -72.81 -0.99
CA VAL A 80 -8.74 -72.00 -0.31
C VAL A 80 -7.37 -72.39 -0.86
N SER A 81 -6.61 -71.42 -1.38
CA SER A 81 -5.23 -71.63 -1.83
C SER A 81 -4.29 -70.74 -1.03
N ASN A 82 -3.29 -71.33 -0.38
CA ASN A 82 -2.22 -70.60 0.29
C ASN A 82 -0.84 -71.12 -0.15
N SER A 83 0.22 -70.61 0.45
CA SER A 83 1.61 -71.00 0.17
C SER A 83 1.90 -72.50 0.38
N CYS A 84 0.98 -73.21 1.06
CA CYS A 84 1.06 -74.64 1.35
C CYS A 84 0.25 -75.54 0.39
N GLY A 85 -0.54 -74.97 -0.53
CA GLY A 85 -1.34 -75.71 -1.51
C GLY A 85 -2.80 -75.27 -1.56
N GLN A 86 -3.63 -76.07 -2.24
CA GLN A 86 -5.04 -75.77 -2.50
C GLN A 86 -5.94 -76.83 -1.85
N LEU A 87 -6.94 -76.38 -1.07
CA LEU A 87 -7.90 -77.21 -0.33
C LEU A 87 -9.34 -76.82 -0.74
N GLU A 88 -10.15 -77.78 -1.19
CA GLU A 88 -11.58 -77.56 -1.48
C GLU A 88 -12.44 -77.75 -0.22
N CYS A 89 -13.07 -76.67 0.24
CA CYS A 89 -14.06 -76.69 1.31
C CYS A 89 -15.49 -76.76 0.72
N GLU A 90 -16.47 -77.25 1.49
CA GLU A 90 -17.88 -77.45 1.04
C GLU A 90 -18.53 -76.17 0.45
N PRO A 91 -19.55 -76.29 -0.44
CA PRO A 91 -20.17 -75.15 -1.11
C PRO A 91 -20.88 -74.20 -0.15
N CYS A 92 -20.71 -72.89 -0.37
CA CYS A 92 -21.33 -71.83 0.41
C CYS A 92 -22.87 -71.83 0.27
N CYS A 93 -23.59 -71.54 1.36
CA CYS A 93 -25.03 -71.32 1.34
C CYS A 93 -25.40 -70.13 0.44
N ASP A 94 -26.42 -70.28 -0.41
CA ASP A 94 -26.86 -69.20 -1.30
C ASP A 94 -27.44 -68.02 -0.50
N ASN A 95 -27.36 -66.79 -1.04
CA ASN A 95 -28.06 -65.65 -0.45
C ASN A 95 -29.48 -65.57 -1.03
N PRO A 96 -30.55 -65.91 -0.26
CA PRO A 96 -31.91 -65.95 -0.76
C PRO A 96 -32.43 -64.55 -1.14
N CYS A 97 -31.82 -63.49 -0.62
CA CYS A 97 -32.21 -62.10 -0.88
C CYS A 97 -31.98 -61.64 -2.34
N VAL A 98 -31.27 -62.43 -3.15
CA VAL A 98 -31.10 -62.15 -4.59
C VAL A 98 -32.39 -62.45 -5.37
N THR A 99 -33.29 -63.28 -4.82
CA THR A 99 -34.53 -63.71 -5.49
C THR A 99 -35.80 -63.41 -4.71
N HIS A 100 -35.69 -62.97 -3.46
CA HIS A 100 -36.81 -62.68 -2.56
C HIS A 100 -36.74 -61.24 -2.07
N ASN A 101 -37.88 -60.54 -2.11
CA ASN A 101 -38.03 -59.17 -1.61
C ASN A 101 -37.82 -59.09 -0.08
N CYS A 102 -37.71 -57.87 0.45
CA CYS A 102 -37.54 -57.57 1.88
C CYS A 102 -38.40 -58.45 2.82
N GLY A 103 -37.84 -58.89 3.94
CA GLY A 103 -38.43 -59.87 4.87
C GLY A 103 -37.43 -60.92 5.36
N VAL A 104 -37.90 -62.01 5.97
CA VAL A 104 -37.04 -63.15 6.35
C VAL A 104 -37.20 -64.24 5.28
N ALA A 105 -36.10 -64.65 4.66
CA ALA A 105 -36.08 -65.72 3.67
C ALA A 105 -35.10 -66.83 4.10
N VAL A 106 -35.43 -68.09 3.84
CA VAL A 106 -34.60 -69.24 4.22
C VAL A 106 -33.63 -69.55 3.08
N ASN A 107 -32.34 -69.64 3.38
CA ASN A 107 -31.32 -70.00 2.39
C ASN A 107 -31.27 -71.50 2.08
N SER A 108 -30.48 -71.91 1.09
CA SER A 108 -30.33 -73.31 0.69
C SER A 108 -29.73 -74.22 1.78
N CYS A 109 -29.24 -73.66 2.89
CA CYS A 109 -28.77 -74.38 4.07
C CYS A 109 -29.80 -74.42 5.21
N GLY A 110 -31.02 -73.93 5.01
CA GLY A 110 -32.07 -73.93 6.02
C GLY A 110 -31.96 -72.83 7.07
N ASN A 111 -31.08 -71.85 6.89
CA ASN A 111 -30.94 -70.71 7.80
C ASN A 111 -31.86 -69.56 7.37
N GLU A 112 -32.56 -68.96 8.32
CA GLU A 112 -33.32 -67.73 8.12
C GLU A 112 -32.35 -66.54 7.94
N VAL A 113 -32.47 -65.84 6.82
CA VAL A 113 -31.67 -64.66 6.45
C VAL A 113 -32.62 -63.47 6.30
N GLY A 114 -32.38 -62.41 7.07
CA GLY A 114 -33.14 -61.16 6.96
C GLY A 114 -32.69 -60.33 5.76
N CYS A 115 -33.59 -60.12 4.80
CA CYS A 115 -33.39 -59.34 3.58
C CYS A 115 -33.77 -57.85 3.73
N GLY A 116 -33.76 -57.33 4.96
CA GLY A 116 -34.14 -55.96 5.32
C GLY A 116 -35.64 -55.76 5.57
N THR A 117 -35.98 -54.70 6.30
CA THR A 117 -37.36 -54.21 6.52
C THR A 117 -37.39 -52.72 6.19
N CYS A 118 -38.25 -52.31 5.26
CA CYS A 118 -38.46 -50.89 4.96
C CYS A 118 -39.43 -50.23 5.96
N GLY A 119 -39.39 -48.90 6.05
CA GLY A 119 -40.34 -48.11 6.84
C GLY A 119 -41.79 -48.27 6.35
N SER A 120 -42.77 -47.85 7.15
CA SER A 120 -44.19 -47.98 6.80
C SER A 120 -44.62 -47.25 5.53
N ASP A 121 -43.78 -46.32 5.05
CA ASP A 121 -44.07 -45.40 3.94
C ASP A 121 -43.16 -45.65 2.70
N GLU A 122 -42.37 -46.73 2.73
CA GLU A 122 -41.43 -47.13 1.69
C GLU A 122 -41.84 -48.46 1.04
N THR A 123 -41.64 -48.58 -0.27
CA THR A 123 -41.76 -49.85 -1.01
C THR A 123 -40.38 -50.42 -1.34
N CYS A 124 -40.19 -51.73 -1.17
CA CYS A 124 -38.91 -52.40 -1.44
C CYS A 124 -38.85 -52.84 -2.90
N GLU A 125 -37.98 -52.22 -3.71
CA GLU A 125 -37.69 -52.63 -5.08
C GLU A 125 -36.27 -53.18 -5.22
N ALA A 126 -36.12 -54.29 -5.95
CA ALA A 126 -34.83 -54.88 -6.28
C ALA A 126 -34.23 -54.17 -7.49
N VAL A 127 -33.32 -53.22 -7.25
CA VAL A 127 -32.58 -52.52 -8.31
C VAL A 127 -31.20 -53.15 -8.42
N ASN A 128 -30.91 -53.80 -9.54
CA ASN A 128 -29.64 -54.49 -9.81
C ASN A 128 -29.23 -55.57 -8.77
N GLY A 129 -30.21 -56.29 -8.20
CA GLY A 129 -29.93 -57.36 -7.22
C GLY A 129 -29.63 -56.87 -5.81
N VAL A 130 -29.82 -55.58 -5.55
CA VAL A 130 -29.79 -54.98 -4.21
C VAL A 130 -31.19 -54.49 -3.88
N ASN A 131 -31.71 -54.91 -2.72
CA ASN A 131 -33.01 -54.45 -2.22
C ASN A 131 -32.85 -53.02 -1.69
N THR A 132 -33.48 -52.06 -2.34
CA THR A 132 -33.50 -50.65 -1.93
C THR A 132 -34.93 -50.27 -1.54
N CYS A 133 -35.08 -49.67 -0.36
CA CYS A 133 -36.33 -49.04 0.02
C CYS A 133 -36.46 -47.74 -0.78
N VAL A 134 -37.53 -47.63 -1.56
CA VAL A 134 -37.90 -46.43 -2.32
C VAL A 134 -39.17 -45.86 -1.72
N ASP A 135 -39.11 -44.59 -1.31
CA ASP A 135 -40.25 -43.82 -0.84
C ASP A 135 -41.36 -43.82 -1.92
N VAL A 136 -42.60 -44.05 -1.50
CA VAL A 136 -43.78 -44.04 -2.40
C VAL A 136 -44.19 -42.62 -2.79
N VAL A 137 -43.49 -41.60 -2.28
CA VAL A 137 -43.73 -40.20 -2.64
C VAL A 137 -43.07 -39.96 -4.00
N PRO A 138 -43.82 -39.64 -5.06
CA PRO A 138 -43.22 -39.30 -6.34
C PRO A 138 -42.20 -38.19 -6.13
N PRO A 139 -40.97 -38.31 -6.69
CA PRO A 139 -39.93 -37.32 -6.46
C PRO A 139 -40.48 -35.95 -6.85
N CYS A 140 -40.46 -35.03 -5.90
CA CYS A 140 -40.76 -33.62 -6.15
C CYS A 140 -39.90 -33.15 -7.32
N ASP A 141 -40.54 -32.88 -8.46
CA ASP A 141 -39.89 -32.22 -9.58
C ASP A 141 -39.97 -30.71 -9.34
N PRO A 142 -38.85 -30.04 -9.01
CA PRO A 142 -38.86 -28.62 -8.69
C PRO A 142 -39.37 -27.78 -9.87
N VAL A 143 -39.14 -28.24 -11.11
CA VAL A 143 -39.56 -27.52 -12.32
C VAL A 143 -41.08 -27.58 -12.46
N GLU A 144 -41.69 -28.76 -12.22
CA GLU A 144 -43.14 -28.93 -12.31
C GLU A 144 -43.86 -28.20 -11.15
N GLU A 145 -43.30 -28.23 -9.95
CA GLU A 145 -43.89 -27.57 -8.78
C GLU A 145 -43.76 -26.04 -8.84
N CYS A 146 -42.64 -25.49 -9.32
CA CYS A 146 -42.52 -24.05 -9.61
C CYS A 146 -43.52 -23.63 -10.70
N ALA A 147 -43.72 -24.44 -11.75
CA ALA A 147 -44.71 -24.17 -12.78
C ALA A 147 -46.15 -24.22 -12.25
N LYS A 148 -46.50 -25.20 -11.39
CA LYS A 148 -47.82 -25.27 -10.73
C LYS A 148 -48.06 -24.09 -9.79
N ALA A 149 -47.03 -23.62 -9.12
CA ALA A 149 -47.08 -22.45 -8.24
C ALA A 149 -47.10 -21.12 -9.02
N ASN A 150 -46.98 -21.16 -10.35
CA ASN A 150 -46.89 -19.99 -11.22
C ASN A 150 -45.73 -19.07 -10.81
N MET A 151 -44.57 -19.68 -10.50
CA MET A 151 -43.35 -19.02 -10.09
C MET A 151 -42.29 -19.19 -11.19
N GLU A 152 -41.80 -18.07 -11.71
CA GLU A 152 -40.77 -18.01 -12.76
C GLU A 152 -39.39 -17.65 -12.18
N CYS A 153 -39.36 -17.12 -10.96
CA CYS A 153 -38.14 -16.60 -10.33
C CYS A 153 -38.20 -16.58 -8.80
N ASN A 154 -37.05 -16.30 -8.17
CA ASN A 154 -36.81 -16.32 -6.72
C ASN A 154 -36.92 -17.72 -6.10
N SER A 155 -36.49 -17.79 -4.84
CA SER A 155 -36.59 -19.01 -4.05
C SER A 155 -37.97 -19.13 -3.39
N ALA A 156 -38.54 -20.33 -3.43
CA ALA A 156 -39.81 -20.67 -2.79
C ALA A 156 -39.69 -21.98 -2.03
N ILE A 157 -40.41 -22.07 -0.92
CA ILE A 157 -40.50 -23.28 -0.11
C ILE A 157 -41.55 -24.19 -0.75
N LEU A 158 -41.11 -25.24 -1.44
CA LEU A 158 -41.94 -26.23 -2.11
C LEU A 158 -41.61 -27.63 -1.57
N CYS A 159 -42.52 -28.60 -1.76
CA CYS A 159 -42.31 -30.00 -1.41
C CYS A 159 -41.86 -30.22 0.05
N ASP A 160 -42.79 -30.05 0.98
CA ASP A 160 -42.59 -30.33 2.41
C ASP A 160 -41.39 -29.60 3.04
N ASN A 161 -41.34 -28.28 2.82
CA ASN A 161 -40.37 -27.34 3.42
C ASN A 161 -38.96 -27.29 2.80
N ILE A 162 -38.79 -27.68 1.54
CA ILE A 162 -37.51 -27.53 0.85
C ILE A 162 -37.50 -26.22 0.05
N ASN A 163 -36.46 -25.39 0.26
CA ASN A 163 -36.33 -24.12 -0.45
C ASN A 163 -35.69 -24.35 -1.84
N PHE A 164 -36.46 -24.15 -2.91
CA PHE A 164 -36.02 -24.30 -4.28
C PHE A 164 -35.93 -22.94 -4.98
N ASN A 165 -34.91 -22.75 -5.81
CA ASN A 165 -34.82 -21.59 -6.69
C ASN A 165 -35.58 -21.87 -7.99
N CYS A 166 -36.72 -21.19 -8.19
CA CYS A 166 -37.61 -21.40 -9.34
C CYS A 166 -37.10 -20.79 -10.64
N GLY A 167 -35.97 -20.07 -10.62
CA GLY A 167 -35.34 -19.51 -11.81
C GLY A 167 -34.78 -18.12 -11.58
N THR A 168 -34.13 -17.60 -12.62
CA THR A 168 -33.71 -16.20 -12.73
C THR A 168 -34.37 -15.61 -13.97
N CYS A 169 -34.86 -14.38 -13.86
CA CYS A 169 -35.47 -13.70 -15.00
C CYS A 169 -34.48 -13.44 -16.13
N GLY A 170 -34.99 -13.32 -17.36
CA GLY A 170 -34.19 -12.98 -18.52
C GLY A 170 -33.68 -11.54 -18.49
N GLU A 171 -32.77 -11.22 -19.42
CA GLU A 171 -32.28 -9.85 -19.63
C GLU A 171 -33.45 -8.89 -19.90
N GLY A 172 -33.54 -7.77 -19.18
CA GLY A 172 -34.67 -6.83 -19.26
C GLY A 172 -35.82 -7.09 -18.28
N GLN A 173 -35.76 -8.12 -17.43
CA GLN A 173 -36.83 -8.46 -16.48
C GLN A 173 -36.33 -8.50 -15.03
N LYS A 174 -37.21 -8.20 -14.07
CA LYS A 174 -36.96 -8.37 -12.63
C LYS A 174 -37.96 -9.34 -12.04
N CYS A 175 -37.56 -9.97 -10.94
CA CYS A 175 -38.44 -10.85 -10.20
C CYS A 175 -39.34 -10.05 -9.27
N GLU A 176 -40.62 -9.90 -9.61
CA GLU A 176 -41.61 -9.23 -8.78
C GLU A 176 -42.76 -10.20 -8.48
N ASN A 177 -42.99 -10.49 -7.19
CA ASN A 177 -43.98 -11.48 -6.75
C ASN A 177 -43.80 -12.86 -7.42
N HIS A 178 -42.56 -13.32 -7.57
CA HIS A 178 -42.18 -14.59 -8.22
C HIS A 178 -42.48 -14.68 -9.72
N LEU A 179 -42.86 -13.57 -10.36
CA LEU A 179 -43.04 -13.48 -11.81
C LEU A 179 -41.94 -12.63 -12.42
N CYS A 180 -41.52 -12.99 -13.63
CA CYS A 180 -40.61 -12.17 -14.40
C CYS A 180 -41.40 -11.09 -15.12
N VAL A 181 -41.41 -9.91 -14.53
CA VAL A 181 -42.02 -8.72 -15.13
C VAL A 181 -40.96 -7.97 -15.93
N GLU A 182 -41.37 -7.35 -17.05
CA GLU A 182 -40.51 -6.35 -17.70
C GLU A 182 -40.12 -5.32 -16.66
N ASP A 183 -38.81 -5.17 -16.50
CA ASP A 183 -38.29 -4.18 -15.60
C ASP A 183 -37.99 -2.95 -16.44
N PRO A 184 -38.83 -1.89 -16.40
CA PRO A 184 -38.58 -0.68 -17.16
C PRO A 184 -37.25 -0.01 -16.76
N CYS A 185 -36.67 -0.44 -15.65
CA CYS A 185 -35.39 -0.04 -15.11
C CYS A 185 -34.21 -0.90 -15.56
N ASN A 186 -34.47 -2.06 -16.19
CA ASN A 186 -33.41 -2.99 -16.57
C ASN A 186 -32.80 -2.50 -17.89
N GLY A 187 -31.59 -1.96 -17.77
CA GLY A 187 -30.93 -1.19 -18.82
C GLY A 187 -30.77 0.29 -18.49
N CYS A 188 -31.15 0.75 -17.30
CA CYS A 188 -30.63 2.00 -16.77
C CYS A 188 -29.10 1.91 -16.79
N GLY A 189 -28.48 2.76 -17.61
CA GLY A 189 -27.04 2.78 -17.80
C GLY A 189 -26.32 3.09 -16.49
N ILE A 190 -25.01 2.90 -16.47
CA ILE A 190 -24.18 3.34 -15.36
C ILE A 190 -24.45 4.83 -15.04
N ASN A 191 -24.39 5.18 -13.76
CA ASN A 191 -24.71 6.53 -13.26
C ASN A 191 -26.17 6.97 -13.45
N SER A 192 -27.09 6.02 -13.57
CA SER A 192 -28.53 6.27 -13.49
C SER A 192 -29.18 5.39 -12.44
N GLU A 193 -30.23 5.89 -11.83
CA GLU A 193 -31.14 5.13 -10.98
C GLU A 193 -32.53 5.12 -11.58
N CYS A 194 -33.34 4.14 -11.19
CA CYS A 194 -34.69 4.06 -11.69
C CYS A 194 -35.67 4.69 -10.71
N GLU A 195 -36.23 5.83 -11.11
CA GLU A 195 -37.32 6.48 -10.40
C GLU A 195 -38.61 6.33 -11.20
N ASP A 196 -39.64 5.72 -10.59
CA ASP A 196 -40.96 5.56 -11.18
C ASP A 196 -40.99 4.91 -12.59
N GLY A 197 -40.06 3.98 -12.84
CA GLY A 197 -39.95 3.28 -14.14
C GLY A 197 -39.28 4.10 -15.24
N VAL A 198 -38.59 5.19 -14.88
CA VAL A 198 -37.77 6.00 -15.78
C VAL A 198 -36.34 6.01 -15.25
N CYS A 199 -35.36 5.78 -16.12
CA CYS A 199 -33.96 5.96 -15.78
C CYS A 199 -33.67 7.45 -15.64
N VAL A 200 -33.42 7.89 -14.41
CA VAL A 200 -32.97 9.26 -14.11
C VAL A 200 -31.48 9.21 -13.79
N CYS A 201 -30.74 10.22 -14.24
CA CYS A 201 -29.33 10.28 -13.92
C CYS A 201 -29.13 10.52 -12.42
N LEU A 202 -28.15 9.83 -11.84
CA LEU A 202 -27.70 10.11 -10.48
C LEU A 202 -27.29 11.58 -10.36
N ASP A 203 -27.43 12.14 -9.17
CA ASP A 203 -27.07 13.53 -8.89
C ASP A 203 -25.66 13.87 -9.39
N GLY A 204 -25.57 14.92 -10.20
CA GLY A 204 -24.33 15.39 -10.82
C GLY A 204 -23.98 14.74 -12.17
N PHE A 205 -24.80 13.83 -12.69
CA PHE A 205 -24.72 13.34 -14.07
C PHE A 205 -25.80 13.98 -14.94
N VAL A 206 -25.50 14.11 -16.24
CA VAL A 206 -26.42 14.68 -17.22
C VAL A 206 -26.66 13.67 -18.33
N GLU A 207 -27.93 13.47 -18.66
CA GLU A 207 -28.32 12.59 -19.76
C GLU A 207 -27.80 13.17 -21.08
N THR A 208 -26.94 12.42 -21.78
CA THR A 208 -26.39 12.78 -23.08
C THR A 208 -26.45 11.56 -23.99
N ASP A 209 -27.29 11.65 -25.03
CA ASP A 209 -27.56 10.56 -25.98
C ASP A 209 -28.16 9.30 -25.31
N GLY A 210 -29.01 9.48 -24.30
CA GLY A 210 -29.66 8.36 -23.57
C GLY A 210 -28.76 7.65 -22.56
N GLU A 211 -27.55 8.16 -22.32
CA GLU A 211 -26.64 7.67 -21.29
C GLU A 211 -26.36 8.79 -20.27
N CYS A 212 -26.30 8.44 -19.00
CA CYS A 212 -25.94 9.38 -17.94
C CYS A 212 -24.43 9.55 -17.87
N LYS A 213 -23.95 10.71 -18.33
CA LYS A 213 -22.53 11.03 -18.43
C LYS A 213 -22.18 12.16 -17.47
N ALA A 214 -20.95 12.13 -16.96
CA ALA A 214 -20.44 13.25 -16.20
C ALA A 214 -20.49 14.52 -17.08
N PRO A 215 -20.97 15.66 -16.56
CA PRO A 215 -21.11 16.89 -17.32
C PRO A 215 -19.75 17.32 -17.86
N THR A 216 -19.55 17.31 -19.17
CA THR A 216 -18.27 17.68 -19.79
C THR A 216 -18.07 19.20 -19.93
N THR A 217 -19.09 19.99 -19.59
CA THR A 217 -19.14 21.45 -19.81
C THR A 217 -19.73 22.20 -18.61
N GLY A 218 -19.02 22.21 -17.48
CA GLY A 218 -19.19 23.21 -16.42
C GLY A 218 -18.32 24.44 -16.71
N GLY A 219 -18.89 25.64 -16.69
CA GLY A 219 -18.20 26.87 -17.11
C GLY A 219 -17.16 27.39 -16.12
N ASN A 220 -15.99 27.84 -16.60
CA ASN A 220 -14.92 28.53 -15.86
C ASN A 220 -14.39 27.89 -14.55
N THR A 221 -14.90 26.73 -14.15
CA THR A 221 -14.49 25.85 -13.05
C THR A 221 -13.94 24.54 -13.64
N PRO A 222 -13.20 23.71 -12.87
CA PRO A 222 -12.29 22.72 -13.42
C PRO A 222 -13.01 21.70 -14.31
N ASN A 223 -12.44 21.46 -15.49
CA ASN A 223 -13.10 20.69 -16.54
C ASN A 223 -12.95 19.18 -16.27
N TYR A 224 -14.06 18.53 -15.92
CA TYR A 224 -14.22 17.10 -15.62
C TYR A 224 -13.41 16.16 -16.52
N GLY A 225 -13.42 16.38 -17.85
CA GLY A 225 -12.75 15.49 -18.80
C GLY A 225 -11.30 15.84 -19.09
N LYS A 226 -10.78 16.93 -18.53
CA LYS A 226 -9.39 17.38 -18.76
C LYS A 226 -8.52 17.25 -17.52
N GLU A 227 -9.09 17.52 -16.34
CA GLU A 227 -8.32 17.65 -15.11
C GLU A 227 -8.25 16.37 -14.29
N PHE A 228 -9.34 15.59 -14.28
CA PHE A 228 -9.41 14.33 -13.55
C PHE A 228 -9.72 13.17 -14.49
N ASP A 229 -9.02 12.05 -14.33
CA ASP A 229 -9.26 10.82 -15.09
C ASP A 229 -9.44 9.66 -14.11
N GLN A 230 -10.50 8.87 -14.25
CA GLN A 230 -10.66 7.68 -13.42
C GLN A 230 -9.88 6.52 -14.03
N LEU A 231 -8.94 5.98 -13.26
CA LEU A 231 -8.09 4.87 -13.68
C LEU A 231 -8.66 3.50 -13.29
N SER A 232 -9.48 3.46 -12.24
CA SER A 232 -10.14 2.24 -11.77
C SER A 232 -11.38 2.60 -10.94
N PRO A 233 -12.53 1.93 -11.14
CA PRO A 233 -12.84 1.12 -12.33
C PRO A 233 -12.78 1.96 -13.62
N ASP A 234 -12.86 1.32 -14.80
CA ASP A 234 -12.85 2.03 -16.09
C ASP A 234 -14.06 2.96 -16.27
N GLU A 235 -15.14 2.72 -15.51
CA GLU A 235 -16.38 3.48 -15.55
C GLU A 235 -16.35 4.68 -14.62
N ILE A 236 -16.49 5.91 -15.14
CA ILE A 236 -16.49 7.14 -14.34
C ILE A 236 -17.61 7.07 -13.29
N GLY A 237 -17.23 7.07 -12.02
CA GLY A 237 -18.14 7.03 -10.87
C GLY A 237 -17.94 8.19 -9.91
N PHE A 238 -17.52 9.35 -10.43
CA PHE A 238 -17.36 10.56 -9.65
C PHE A 238 -17.96 11.79 -10.36
N THR A 239 -18.30 12.80 -9.57
CA THR A 239 -18.74 14.12 -10.01
C THR A 239 -17.90 15.20 -9.34
N ILE A 240 -18.01 16.44 -9.80
CA ILE A 240 -17.30 17.61 -9.26
C ILE A 240 -18.27 18.81 -9.16
N PRO A 241 -19.32 18.76 -8.34
CA PRO A 241 -20.16 19.93 -8.10
C PRO A 241 -19.38 20.99 -7.30
N ASP A 242 -19.39 22.24 -7.76
CA ASP A 242 -18.82 23.39 -7.04
C ASP A 242 -17.37 23.18 -6.53
N ASP A 243 -16.49 22.67 -7.39
CA ASP A 243 -15.07 22.38 -7.07
C ASP A 243 -14.85 21.26 -6.03
N ILE A 244 -15.89 20.48 -5.70
CA ILE A 244 -15.82 19.34 -4.77
C ILE A 244 -15.87 18.04 -5.56
N LEU A 245 -14.77 17.29 -5.63
CA LEU A 245 -14.77 15.97 -6.23
C LEU A 245 -15.50 14.99 -5.31
N ARG A 246 -16.55 14.30 -5.78
CA ARG A 246 -17.39 13.37 -5.03
C ARG A 246 -17.49 12.02 -5.74
N VAL A 247 -17.30 10.92 -5.02
CA VAL A 247 -17.45 9.57 -5.58
C VAL A 247 -18.86 9.06 -5.33
N VAL A 248 -19.65 8.95 -6.40
CA VAL A 248 -21.08 8.61 -6.31
C VAL A 248 -21.36 7.11 -6.42
N ASN A 249 -20.42 6.33 -6.98
CA ASN A 249 -20.60 4.91 -7.22
C ASN A 249 -19.93 4.10 -6.10
N VAL A 250 -20.56 2.98 -5.74
CA VAL A 250 -20.05 2.08 -4.71
C VAL A 250 -18.80 1.37 -5.21
N GLY A 251 -17.79 1.25 -4.34
CA GLY A 251 -16.51 0.60 -4.63
C GLY A 251 -15.32 1.55 -4.55
N ASP A 252 -14.18 1.07 -5.05
CA ASP A 252 -12.91 1.80 -5.01
C ASP A 252 -12.68 2.59 -6.28
N HIS A 253 -12.52 3.90 -6.15
CA HIS A 253 -12.28 4.82 -7.24
C HIS A 253 -10.86 5.40 -7.15
N LEU A 254 -10.02 5.06 -8.13
CA LEU A 254 -8.69 5.67 -8.31
C LEU A 254 -8.80 6.79 -9.33
N ILE A 255 -8.72 8.03 -8.88
CA ILE A 255 -8.93 9.22 -9.71
C ILE A 255 -7.62 10.00 -9.82
N GLU A 256 -7.05 10.02 -11.02
CA GLU A 256 -5.84 10.76 -11.37
C GLU A 256 -6.15 12.24 -11.57
N TRP A 257 -5.38 13.12 -10.93
CA TRP A 257 -5.40 14.56 -11.19
C TRP A 257 -4.44 14.85 -12.35
N ASN A 258 -4.89 14.58 -13.57
CA ASN A 258 -4.11 14.56 -14.81
C ASN A 258 -3.26 15.83 -15.05
N VAL A 259 -3.78 17.03 -14.76
CA VAL A 259 -3.03 18.29 -14.93
C VAL A 259 -1.78 18.37 -14.05
N THR A 260 -1.73 17.61 -12.95
CA THR A 260 -0.54 17.58 -12.10
C THR A 260 0.65 16.94 -12.78
N ARG A 261 0.45 16.09 -13.79
CA ARG A 261 1.53 15.40 -14.50
C ARG A 261 2.59 16.35 -15.04
N ASP A 262 2.15 17.52 -15.48
CA ASP A 262 3.03 18.58 -16.00
C ASP A 262 3.53 19.52 -14.91
N ILE A 263 3.05 19.40 -13.67
CA ILE A 263 3.39 20.26 -12.52
C ILE A 263 4.39 19.58 -11.60
N VAL A 264 4.24 18.27 -11.33
CA VAL A 264 5.05 17.54 -10.34
C VAL A 264 6.54 17.71 -10.59
N ASP A 265 7.32 17.97 -9.54
CA ASP A 265 8.77 18.06 -9.59
C ASP A 265 9.42 16.98 -8.72
N LEU A 266 10.51 16.38 -9.23
CA LEU A 266 11.24 15.30 -8.56
C LEU A 266 11.73 15.68 -7.16
N TYR A 267 12.14 16.94 -7.00
CA TYR A 267 12.86 17.41 -5.83
C TYR A 267 11.97 18.18 -4.86
N THR A 268 10.88 18.78 -5.35
CA THR A 268 10.22 19.88 -4.66
C THR A 268 8.71 19.87 -4.69
N THR A 269 8.09 18.69 -4.72
CA THR A 269 6.62 18.60 -4.71
C THR A 269 6.09 18.60 -3.28
N VAL A 270 5.17 19.52 -3.00
CA VAL A 270 4.36 19.52 -1.76
C VAL A 270 2.91 19.64 -2.16
N GLY A 271 2.05 18.86 -1.52
CA GLY A 271 0.62 18.94 -1.75
C GLY A 271 -0.18 18.91 -0.46
N ARG A 272 -1.41 19.37 -0.58
CA ARG A 272 -2.44 19.32 0.44
C ARG A 272 -3.74 18.91 -0.22
N VAL A 273 -4.53 18.10 0.47
CA VAL A 273 -5.90 17.79 0.09
C VAL A 273 -6.74 17.72 1.35
N ARG A 274 -8.00 18.15 1.27
CA ARG A 274 -9.00 17.96 2.32
C ARG A 274 -9.94 16.85 1.91
N ALA A 275 -9.99 15.78 2.69
CA ALA A 275 -10.76 14.58 2.38
C ALA A 275 -11.91 14.40 3.36
N VAL A 276 -13.14 14.40 2.85
CA VAL A 276 -14.35 14.12 3.61
C VAL A 276 -14.71 12.65 3.38
N VAL A 277 -14.23 11.77 4.26
CA VAL A 277 -14.44 10.32 4.17
C VAL A 277 -14.91 9.82 5.54
N PRO A 278 -16.23 9.68 5.77
CA PRO A 278 -16.74 9.32 7.10
C PRO A 278 -16.49 7.86 7.47
N THR A 279 -16.60 6.98 6.48
CA THR A 279 -16.29 5.55 6.57
C THR A 279 -15.60 5.06 5.30
N GLY A 280 -14.89 3.94 5.38
CA GLY A 280 -14.25 3.29 4.25
C GLY A 280 -12.75 3.60 4.16
N GLU A 281 -12.28 3.91 2.95
CA GLU A 281 -10.87 4.05 2.64
C GLU A 281 -10.59 5.32 1.83
N PHE A 282 -9.42 5.91 2.10
CA PHE A 282 -8.88 7.06 1.40
C PHE A 282 -7.42 6.83 1.07
N GLY A 283 -6.94 7.33 -0.04
CA GLY A 283 -5.52 7.31 -0.35
C GLY A 283 -5.10 8.52 -1.14
N VAL A 284 -3.89 8.98 -0.84
CA VAL A 284 -3.19 9.96 -1.69
C VAL A 284 -2.02 9.24 -2.33
N ALA A 285 -1.95 9.29 -3.65
CA ALA A 285 -0.92 8.64 -4.42
C ALA A 285 -0.12 9.64 -5.25
N ILE A 286 1.18 9.41 -5.29
CA ILE A 286 2.13 10.13 -6.12
C ILE A 286 2.65 9.21 -7.22
N ARG A 287 3.03 9.85 -8.32
CA ARG A 287 3.59 9.19 -9.49
C ARG A 287 2.73 8.09 -10.09
N THR A 288 1.43 8.34 -10.10
CA THR A 288 0.43 7.52 -10.76
C THR A 288 0.59 7.62 -12.28
N GLY A 289 0.28 6.55 -13.02
CA GLY A 289 0.27 6.64 -14.48
C GLY A 289 1.65 6.72 -15.13
N GLN A 290 2.66 6.08 -14.55
CA GLN A 290 3.99 6.02 -15.18
C GLN A 290 3.90 5.19 -16.46
N ASN A 291 4.25 5.72 -17.63
CA ASN A 291 4.31 5.02 -18.90
C ASN A 291 3.00 4.33 -19.41
N PRO A 292 2.52 4.65 -20.63
CA PRO A 292 1.26 4.12 -21.17
C PRO A 292 1.28 2.61 -21.48
N ALA A 293 2.47 1.99 -21.56
CA ALA A 293 2.69 0.57 -21.85
C ALA A 293 1.88 -0.43 -21.00
N TYR A 294 2.17 -0.43 -19.69
CA TYR A 294 1.79 -1.51 -18.75
C TYR A 294 1.74 -1.05 -17.29
N ARG A 295 1.82 0.26 -17.04
CA ARG A 295 2.11 0.83 -15.72
C ARG A 295 1.15 1.98 -15.38
N ARG A 296 -0.03 1.98 -16.02
CA ARG A 296 -1.08 3.01 -15.81
C ARG A 296 -1.48 3.14 -14.33
N ASN A 297 -1.43 2.05 -13.55
CA ASN A 297 -1.79 2.08 -12.13
C ASN A 297 -0.58 2.05 -11.18
N ASP A 298 0.65 2.10 -11.70
CA ASP A 298 1.85 2.14 -10.85
C ASP A 298 1.87 3.45 -10.06
N ARG A 299 2.01 3.36 -8.74
CA ARG A 299 1.96 4.52 -7.84
C ARG A 299 2.57 4.23 -6.48
N ILE A 300 3.00 5.29 -5.79
CA ILE A 300 3.34 5.26 -4.36
C ILE A 300 2.17 5.91 -3.63
N MET A 301 1.54 5.20 -2.69
CA MET A 301 0.30 5.63 -2.05
C MET A 301 0.43 5.62 -0.54
N TRP A 302 -0.06 6.68 0.11
CA TRP A 302 -0.43 6.61 1.51
C TRP A 302 -1.88 6.18 1.57
N HIS A 303 -2.10 4.96 2.06
CA HIS A 303 -3.40 4.32 2.11
C HIS A 303 -3.92 4.36 3.54
N MET A 304 -5.07 5.00 3.72
CA MET A 304 -5.81 5.10 4.95
C MET A 304 -7.05 4.20 4.85
N LYS A 305 -7.19 3.27 5.79
CA LYS A 305 -8.33 2.35 5.85
C LYS A 305 -8.97 2.37 7.23
N ASN A 306 -10.07 1.64 7.38
CA ASN A 306 -10.84 1.59 8.63
C ASN A 306 -11.16 3.02 9.11
N ILE A 307 -11.43 3.93 8.17
CA ILE A 307 -11.77 5.30 8.50
C ILE A 307 -13.11 5.28 9.23
N GLY A 308 -13.18 5.96 10.36
CA GLY A 308 -14.39 6.07 11.16
C GLY A 308 -14.10 6.40 12.62
N GLY A 309 -15.05 7.05 13.28
CA GLY A 309 -14.93 7.43 14.70
C GLY A 309 -13.73 8.36 14.98
N GLY A 310 -13.42 9.26 14.05
CA GLY A 310 -12.32 10.23 14.15
C GLY A 310 -10.91 9.66 13.98
N THR A 311 -10.77 8.39 13.54
CA THR A 311 -9.47 7.75 13.35
C THR A 311 -9.39 6.94 12.05
N ALA A 312 -8.16 6.66 11.61
CA ALA A 312 -7.86 5.78 10.50
C ALA A 312 -6.59 4.96 10.78
N ASP A 313 -6.43 3.87 10.04
CA ASP A 313 -5.18 3.10 9.98
C ASP A 313 -4.43 3.50 8.71
N ILE A 314 -3.16 3.89 8.81
CA ILE A 314 -2.35 4.30 7.65
C ILE A 314 -1.25 3.30 7.32
N ALA A 315 -1.07 3.01 6.04
CA ALA A 315 0.08 2.32 5.49
C ALA A 315 0.65 3.06 4.29
N ILE A 316 1.86 2.68 3.91
CA ILE A 316 2.45 3.10 2.64
C ILE A 316 2.42 1.90 1.71
N CYS A 317 1.70 2.06 0.61
CA CYS A 317 1.50 1.05 -0.39
C CYS A 317 2.27 1.42 -1.67
N MET A 318 3.03 0.47 -2.18
CA MET A 318 3.66 0.54 -3.49
C MET A 318 2.83 -0.31 -4.44
N VAL A 319 2.27 0.31 -5.47
CA VAL A 319 1.63 -0.43 -6.56
C VAL A 319 2.59 -0.50 -7.72
N TYR A 320 3.06 -1.69 -8.04
CA TYR A 320 4.04 -1.92 -9.10
C TYR A 320 3.62 -3.11 -9.97
N ASN A 321 3.47 -2.87 -11.27
CA ASN A 321 2.86 -3.79 -12.23
C ASN A 321 1.49 -4.30 -11.76
N ASN A 322 0.61 -3.38 -11.34
CA ASN A 322 -0.73 -3.67 -10.80
C ASN A 322 -0.76 -4.57 -9.54
N ARG A 323 0.38 -4.76 -8.87
CA ARG A 323 0.45 -5.48 -7.60
C ARG A 323 0.71 -4.50 -6.49
N GLU A 324 -0.12 -4.58 -5.46
CA GLU A 324 -0.04 -3.72 -4.30
C GLU A 324 0.78 -4.37 -3.17
N TYR A 325 1.71 -3.60 -2.63
CA TYR A 325 2.59 -3.99 -1.53
C TYR A 325 2.53 -2.91 -0.46
N CYS A 326 1.80 -3.17 0.62
CA CYS A 326 1.68 -2.24 1.74
C CYS A 326 2.67 -2.55 2.86
N SER A 327 3.14 -1.51 3.54
CA SER A 327 3.75 -1.64 4.86
C SER A 327 2.74 -2.17 5.88
N GLY A 328 3.20 -2.50 7.08
CA GLY A 328 2.28 -2.67 8.21
C GLY A 328 1.48 -1.38 8.43
N TYR A 329 0.19 -1.53 8.73
CA TYR A 329 -0.69 -0.41 9.05
C TYR A 329 -0.41 0.11 10.46
N ILE A 330 -0.24 1.42 10.60
CA ILE A 330 -0.17 2.12 11.88
C ILE A 330 -1.59 2.51 12.26
N PRO A 331 -2.16 1.99 13.36
CA PRO A 331 -3.52 2.31 13.74
C PRO A 331 -3.65 3.63 14.49
N GLY A 332 -4.85 4.17 14.53
CA GLY A 332 -5.21 5.31 15.39
C GLY A 332 -4.63 6.65 14.95
N ILE A 333 -4.45 6.84 13.64
CA ILE A 333 -4.10 8.15 13.08
C ILE A 333 -5.34 9.04 13.15
N PRO A 334 -5.23 10.29 13.64
CA PRO A 334 -6.34 11.23 13.58
C PRO A 334 -6.82 11.39 12.14
N PHE A 335 -8.13 11.29 11.95
CA PHE A 335 -8.77 11.53 10.66
C PHE A 335 -10.13 12.16 10.95
N SER A 336 -10.23 13.49 10.81
CA SER A 336 -11.47 14.21 11.12
C SER A 336 -12.66 13.61 10.38
N ASP A 337 -13.72 13.29 11.12
CA ASP A 337 -15.00 12.78 10.61
C ASP A 337 -16.09 13.87 10.56
N ASP A 338 -15.70 15.13 10.78
CA ASP A 338 -16.59 16.27 10.65
C ASP A 338 -16.90 16.61 9.18
N THR A 339 -17.82 17.54 8.99
CA THR A 339 -18.20 18.03 7.66
C THR A 339 -17.07 18.76 6.93
N GLU A 340 -16.02 19.15 7.64
CA GLU A 340 -14.84 19.79 7.07
C GLU A 340 -13.81 18.76 6.57
N GLY A 341 -13.86 17.52 7.04
CA GLY A 341 -12.94 16.45 6.62
C GLY A 341 -11.51 16.63 7.10
N ALA A 342 -10.68 15.61 6.86
CA ALA A 342 -9.29 15.55 7.27
C ALA A 342 -8.36 16.27 6.28
N GLU A 343 -7.43 17.09 6.79
CA GLU A 343 -6.38 17.72 5.98
C GLU A 343 -5.19 16.77 5.81
N VAL A 344 -4.96 16.27 4.60
CA VAL A 344 -3.81 15.42 4.28
C VAL A 344 -2.74 16.23 3.56
N LYS A 345 -1.61 16.44 4.24
CA LYS A 345 -0.41 17.08 3.69
C LYS A 345 0.57 16.02 3.24
N PHE A 346 1.12 16.16 2.06
CA PHE A 346 2.12 15.24 1.53
C PHE A 346 3.27 15.97 0.84
N SER A 347 4.43 15.32 0.75
CA SER A 347 5.56 15.83 0.02
C SER A 347 6.34 14.71 -0.66
N MET A 348 7.01 15.07 -1.77
CA MET A 348 7.94 14.22 -2.48
C MET A 348 9.24 15.01 -2.73
N GLY A 349 10.35 14.37 -2.42
CA GLY A 349 11.70 14.82 -2.74
C GLY A 349 12.56 13.67 -3.26
N TYR A 350 13.85 13.96 -3.49
CA TYR A 350 14.76 12.99 -4.08
C TYR A 350 16.19 13.12 -3.52
N ASP A 351 16.71 12.00 -3.01
CA ASP A 351 18.08 11.84 -2.53
C ASP A 351 18.97 11.32 -3.66
N THR A 352 19.68 12.24 -4.32
CA THR A 352 20.59 11.92 -5.43
C THR A 352 21.77 11.04 -5.00
N SER A 353 22.13 11.02 -3.72
CA SER A 353 23.29 10.24 -3.24
C SER A 353 22.98 8.75 -3.14
N ARG A 354 21.71 8.39 -2.96
CA ARG A 354 21.23 7.02 -2.77
C ARG A 354 20.24 6.54 -3.82
N ASP A 355 19.85 7.41 -4.75
CA ASP A 355 18.83 7.12 -5.78
C ASP A 355 17.47 6.77 -5.13
N LEU A 356 17.08 7.55 -4.12
CA LEU A 356 15.86 7.33 -3.34
C LEU A 356 14.88 8.49 -3.50
N ILE A 357 13.64 8.16 -3.85
CA ILE A 357 12.46 9.02 -3.70
C ILE A 357 12.17 9.11 -2.21
N LEU A 358 12.13 10.32 -1.68
CA LEU A 358 11.75 10.62 -0.31
C LEU A 358 10.30 11.07 -0.31
N THR A 359 9.46 10.51 0.55
CA THR A 359 8.06 10.91 0.59
C THR A 359 7.62 11.09 2.04
N GLN A 360 6.78 12.08 2.30
CA GLN A 360 6.20 12.31 3.62
C GLN A 360 4.69 12.53 3.52
N CYS A 361 3.95 12.11 4.53
CA CYS A 361 2.53 12.37 4.68
C CYS A 361 2.20 12.69 6.14
N GLN A 362 1.27 13.61 6.34
CA GLN A 362 0.71 13.97 7.62
C GLN A 362 -0.80 14.16 7.44
N VAL A 363 -1.59 13.49 8.27
CA VAL A 363 -3.04 13.69 8.36
C VAL A 363 -3.31 14.58 9.58
N ASP A 364 -4.03 15.68 9.37
CA ASP A 364 -4.32 16.71 10.35
C ASP A 364 -3.06 17.13 11.14
N GLU A 365 -3.17 17.20 12.47
CA GLU A 365 -2.04 17.43 13.38
C GLU A 365 -1.33 16.14 13.80
N GLY A 366 -1.63 15.02 13.12
CA GLY A 366 -1.09 13.69 13.38
C GLY A 366 0.42 13.57 13.17
N PRO A 367 0.98 12.37 13.38
CA PRO A 367 2.40 12.12 13.19
C PRO A 367 2.79 12.29 11.71
N LEU A 368 3.95 12.92 11.48
CA LEU A 368 4.57 12.93 10.16
C LEU A 368 5.12 11.53 9.86
N ILE A 369 4.70 10.94 8.75
CA ILE A 369 5.07 9.61 8.30
C ILE A 369 5.95 9.75 7.07
N SER A 370 7.18 9.24 7.16
CA SER A 370 8.18 9.36 6.09
C SER A 370 8.55 8.00 5.54
N THR A 371 8.85 7.92 4.24
CA THR A 371 9.45 6.74 3.62
C THR A 371 10.46 7.10 2.55
N SER A 372 11.23 6.10 2.13
CA SER A 372 12.15 6.21 1.01
C SER A 372 12.03 5.00 0.10
N ILE A 373 11.93 5.22 -1.21
CA ILE A 373 11.72 4.19 -2.23
C ILE A 373 12.75 4.36 -3.32
N ARG A 374 13.31 3.27 -3.87
CA ARG A 374 14.27 3.38 -4.99
C ARG A 374 13.61 3.95 -6.24
N GLN A 375 14.24 4.95 -6.85
CA GLN A 375 13.81 5.56 -8.11
C GLN A 375 13.74 4.54 -9.26
N THR A 376 14.51 3.44 -9.18
CA THR A 376 14.49 2.38 -10.19
C THR A 376 13.11 1.75 -10.41
N TYR A 377 12.25 1.72 -9.38
CA TYR A 377 10.88 1.21 -9.49
C TYR A 377 9.97 2.21 -10.21
N TYR A 378 10.14 3.49 -9.87
CA TYR A 378 9.29 4.59 -10.32
C TYR A 378 10.15 5.63 -11.06
N ARG A 379 10.44 5.38 -12.34
CA ARG A 379 11.40 6.22 -13.09
C ARG A 379 10.80 7.53 -13.56
N GLU A 380 9.51 7.53 -13.84
CA GLU A 380 8.77 8.70 -14.33
C GLU A 380 8.12 9.43 -13.15
N LEU A 381 7.73 10.69 -13.35
CA LEU A 381 7.12 11.51 -12.30
C LEU A 381 5.63 11.22 -12.12
N GLY A 382 4.93 10.76 -13.16
CA GLY A 382 3.50 10.48 -13.13
C GLY A 382 2.67 11.68 -12.67
N ALA A 383 1.47 11.41 -12.17
CA ALA A 383 0.55 12.40 -11.61
C ALA A 383 0.23 12.10 -10.14
N ILE A 384 -0.41 13.06 -9.49
CA ILE A 384 -1.11 12.84 -8.22
C ILE A 384 -2.43 12.12 -8.51
N SER A 385 -2.81 11.17 -7.66
CA SER A 385 -4.14 10.56 -7.71
C SER A 385 -4.70 10.36 -6.31
N TYR A 386 -6.01 10.16 -6.26
CA TYR A 386 -6.75 9.90 -5.04
C TYR A 386 -7.43 8.54 -5.13
N LEU A 387 -7.28 7.72 -4.10
CA LEU A 387 -8.10 6.53 -3.89
C LEU A 387 -9.26 6.94 -2.97
N LEU A 388 -10.49 6.69 -3.39
CA LEU A 388 -11.69 6.98 -2.63
C LEU A 388 -12.57 5.74 -2.68
N SER A 389 -12.85 5.14 -1.52
CA SER A 389 -13.74 3.98 -1.43
C SER A 389 -15.10 4.43 -0.89
N TYR A 390 -16.17 4.09 -1.60
CA TYR A 390 -17.54 4.35 -1.17
C TYR A 390 -18.25 3.03 -0.89
N GLU A 391 -18.63 2.81 0.37
CA GLU A 391 -19.31 1.57 0.81
C GLU A 391 -20.85 1.64 0.68
N GLY A 392 -21.39 2.74 0.14
CA GLY A 392 -22.82 3.06 0.15
C GLY A 392 -23.25 3.75 1.45
N GLY A 393 -24.21 4.69 1.37
CA GLY A 393 -24.74 5.40 2.53
C GLY A 393 -25.23 6.81 2.21
N ASN A 394 -25.49 7.61 3.25
CA ASN A 394 -25.95 9.00 3.08
C ASN A 394 -24.79 9.98 2.86
N THR A 395 -23.56 9.58 3.15
CA THR A 395 -22.42 10.47 3.11
C THR A 395 -21.41 9.99 2.09
N VAL A 396 -21.24 10.81 1.06
CA VAL A 396 -20.49 10.51 -0.15
C VAL A 396 -19.02 10.93 0.06
N PRO A 397 -18.03 10.04 -0.15
CA PRO A 397 -16.63 10.39 -0.07
C PRO A 397 -16.30 11.55 -1.01
N ALA A 398 -15.61 12.56 -0.49
CA ALA A 398 -15.30 13.75 -1.26
C ALA A 398 -13.88 14.26 -1.01
N VAL A 399 -13.34 14.94 -2.01
CA VAL A 399 -12.06 15.65 -2.00
C VAL A 399 -12.32 17.12 -2.30
N THR A 400 -11.77 17.98 -1.45
CA THR A 400 -11.86 19.44 -1.54
C THR A 400 -10.49 20.08 -1.32
N GLU A 401 -10.37 21.36 -1.63
CA GLU A 401 -9.19 22.18 -1.32
C GLU A 401 -7.85 21.55 -1.77
N THR A 402 -7.85 20.85 -2.90
CA THR A 402 -6.65 20.22 -3.46
C THR A 402 -5.68 21.31 -3.91
N ALA A 403 -4.49 21.32 -3.33
CA ALA A 403 -3.42 22.20 -3.70
C ALA A 403 -2.16 21.38 -3.94
N LEU A 404 -1.50 21.62 -5.06
CA LEU A 404 -0.18 21.11 -5.35
C LEU A 404 0.72 22.31 -5.59
N VAL A 405 1.89 22.33 -4.98
CA VAL A 405 2.90 23.35 -5.21
C VAL A 405 4.25 22.70 -5.48
N THR A 406 4.98 23.29 -6.41
CA THR A 406 6.39 22.99 -6.61
C THR A 406 7.24 24.20 -6.28
N SER A 407 8.46 23.97 -5.83
CA SER A 407 9.35 25.06 -5.41
C SER A 407 10.66 25.04 -6.18
N THR A 408 11.14 26.17 -6.67
CA THR A 408 12.47 26.25 -7.30
C THR A 408 13.25 27.39 -6.71
N THR A 409 14.50 27.09 -6.33
CA THR A 409 15.41 28.08 -5.77
C THR A 409 16.21 28.74 -6.90
N MET A 410 16.30 30.06 -6.87
CA MET A 410 17.02 30.86 -7.86
C MET A 410 17.98 31.82 -7.16
N THR A 411 19.08 32.13 -7.83
CA THR A 411 19.99 33.21 -7.46
C THR A 411 19.90 34.32 -8.49
N VAL A 412 19.77 35.57 -8.07
CA VAL A 412 19.73 36.75 -8.96
C VAL A 412 20.67 37.82 -8.43
N SER A 413 21.41 38.48 -9.33
CA SER A 413 22.25 39.63 -9.04
C SER A 413 21.69 40.90 -9.68
N LEU A 414 21.55 41.97 -8.88
CA LEU A 414 21.01 43.27 -9.29
C LEU A 414 22.07 44.37 -9.24
N THR A 415 21.98 45.37 -10.14
CA THR A 415 22.77 46.61 -10.07
C THR A 415 22.17 47.65 -9.14
N ASN A 416 20.86 47.61 -8.93
CA ASN A 416 20.11 48.59 -8.15
C ASN A 416 19.38 47.89 -6.99
N CYS A 417 19.24 48.64 -5.90
CA CYS A 417 18.38 48.33 -4.77
C CYS A 417 16.90 48.21 -5.23
N ILE A 418 16.26 47.07 -4.97
CA ILE A 418 14.81 46.83 -5.17
C ILE A 418 14.20 46.32 -3.85
N ASP A 419 12.93 46.62 -3.59
CA ASP A 419 12.21 46.06 -2.45
C ASP A 419 11.59 44.69 -2.76
N ASP A 420 11.29 43.91 -1.71
CA ASP A 420 10.77 42.53 -1.84
C ASP A 420 9.47 42.46 -2.66
N SER A 421 8.59 43.47 -2.56
CA SER A 421 7.30 43.49 -3.27
C SER A 421 7.44 43.88 -4.75
N GLU A 422 8.33 44.82 -5.03
CA GLU A 422 8.71 45.21 -6.39
C GLU A 422 9.47 44.07 -7.09
N TRP A 423 10.29 43.31 -6.33
CA TRP A 423 10.93 42.10 -6.82
C TRP A 423 9.92 41.03 -7.21
N ALA A 424 8.96 40.73 -6.33
CA ALA A 424 7.92 39.76 -6.64
C ALA A 424 7.14 40.17 -7.91
N SER A 425 6.74 41.44 -8.01
CA SER A 425 6.06 41.97 -9.21
C SER A 425 6.92 41.85 -10.48
N THR A 426 8.22 42.16 -10.37
CA THR A 426 9.20 42.01 -11.46
C THR A 426 9.29 40.56 -11.93
N PHE A 427 9.42 39.62 -10.99
CA PHE A 427 9.47 38.21 -11.30
C PHE A 427 8.20 37.76 -12.04
N MET A 428 7.01 38.12 -11.53
CA MET A 428 5.74 37.76 -12.18
C MET A 428 5.65 38.34 -13.60
N SER A 429 6.03 39.61 -13.78
CA SER A 429 5.99 40.25 -15.10
C SER A 429 6.94 39.61 -16.12
N LEU A 430 8.12 39.15 -15.69
CA LEU A 430 9.13 38.58 -16.58
C LEU A 430 8.91 37.09 -16.87
N SER A 431 8.29 36.37 -15.92
CA SER A 431 7.96 34.94 -16.06
C SER A 431 6.56 34.69 -16.61
N ALA A 432 5.72 35.73 -16.70
CA ALA A 432 4.29 35.63 -16.96
C ALA A 432 3.55 34.73 -15.94
N ALA A 433 4.07 34.63 -14.72
CA ALA A 433 3.44 33.88 -13.64
C ALA A 433 2.17 34.59 -13.13
N ASP A 434 1.15 33.80 -12.80
CA ASP A 434 -0.08 34.30 -12.21
C ASP A 434 0.12 34.53 -10.69
N PRO A 435 0.00 35.77 -10.20
CA PRO A 435 0.23 36.10 -8.79
C PRO A 435 -0.80 35.43 -7.84
N ARG A 436 -1.90 34.88 -8.36
CA ARG A 436 -2.88 34.12 -7.54
C ARG A 436 -2.37 32.73 -7.15
N PHE A 437 -1.45 32.17 -7.91
CA PHE A 437 -0.99 30.79 -7.76
C PHE A 437 0.52 30.67 -7.63
N THR A 438 1.24 31.79 -7.62
CA THR A 438 2.69 31.86 -7.53
C THR A 438 3.10 32.77 -6.38
N GLU A 439 4.00 32.30 -5.53
CA GLU A 439 4.62 33.04 -4.45
C GLU A 439 6.14 33.13 -4.66
N VAL A 440 6.76 34.23 -4.24
CA VAL A 440 8.20 34.49 -4.38
C VAL A 440 8.74 34.88 -3.01
N ASP A 441 9.51 33.97 -2.41
CA ASP A 441 10.06 34.10 -1.06
C ASP A 441 11.57 34.29 -1.08
N ILE A 442 12.06 35.39 -0.52
CA ILE A 442 13.50 35.65 -0.40
C ILE A 442 14.05 34.89 0.81
N VAL A 443 14.95 33.92 0.58
CA VAL A 443 15.42 32.95 1.59
C VAL A 443 16.64 33.42 2.35
N GLU A 444 17.58 34.07 1.67
CA GLU A 444 18.82 34.57 2.27
C GLU A 444 19.15 35.98 1.75
N THR A 445 19.37 36.90 2.70
CA THR A 445 19.86 38.25 2.43
C THR A 445 21.26 38.43 3.01
N THR A 446 22.24 37.62 2.61
CA THR A 446 23.65 37.94 2.87
C THR A 446 24.03 39.15 2.02
N GLY A 447 23.72 40.37 2.50
CA GLY A 447 23.95 41.62 1.75
C GLY A 447 22.96 42.76 2.02
N ALA A 448 21.85 42.54 2.74
CA ALA A 448 20.83 43.57 2.98
C ALA A 448 21.30 44.84 3.73
N SER A 449 22.54 44.86 4.24
CA SER A 449 23.12 46.04 4.91
C SER A 449 23.63 47.13 3.95
N GLU A 450 23.85 46.82 2.66
CA GLU A 450 24.52 47.75 1.73
C GLU A 450 23.61 48.86 1.19
N CYS A 451 22.29 48.71 1.27
CA CYS A 451 21.31 49.70 0.81
C CYS A 451 20.76 50.61 1.94
N SER A 452 21.40 50.61 3.11
CA SER A 452 20.86 51.10 4.40
C SER A 452 20.61 52.62 4.55
N THR A 453 20.77 53.46 3.51
CA THR A 453 20.65 54.92 3.68
C THR A 453 19.37 55.55 3.15
N LYS A 454 18.50 54.83 2.42
CA LYS A 454 17.20 55.37 1.98
C LYS A 454 16.10 54.31 2.00
N MET A 455 15.16 54.52 2.93
CA MET A 455 13.84 53.89 3.06
C MET A 455 13.76 52.52 3.75
N ALA A 456 12.72 52.39 4.58
CA ALA A 456 12.34 51.19 5.30
C ALA A 456 11.57 50.24 4.37
N GLY A 457 11.94 48.97 4.39
CA GLY A 457 11.58 47.95 3.40
C GLY A 457 12.90 47.35 2.92
N LYS A 458 13.10 46.04 3.06
CA LYS A 458 14.42 45.43 2.88
C LYS A 458 14.90 45.58 1.44
N VAL A 459 16.21 45.78 1.28
CA VAL A 459 16.79 46.27 0.03
C VAL A 459 18.03 45.45 -0.31
N LEU A 460 18.06 44.90 -1.53
CA LEU A 460 19.08 43.95 -2.00
C LEU A 460 20.00 44.60 -3.06
N VAL A 461 21.28 44.75 -2.72
CA VAL A 461 22.38 44.94 -3.68
C VAL A 461 23.30 43.75 -3.49
N SER A 462 23.69 43.10 -4.60
CA SER A 462 24.37 41.80 -4.70
C SER A 462 23.46 40.56 -4.79
N GLY A 463 24.06 39.47 -5.27
CA GLY A 463 23.40 38.19 -5.54
C GLY A 463 22.60 37.67 -4.33
N PHE A 464 21.30 37.45 -4.50
CA PHE A 464 20.45 36.90 -3.45
C PHE A 464 19.72 35.64 -3.93
N THR A 465 19.29 34.83 -2.96
CA THR A 465 18.60 33.57 -3.21
C THR A 465 17.13 33.71 -2.83
N PHE A 466 16.23 33.34 -3.74
CA PHE A 466 14.80 33.29 -3.50
C PHE A 466 14.21 31.96 -3.98
N VAL A 467 13.05 31.61 -3.44
CA VAL A 467 12.27 30.42 -3.79
C VAL A 467 11.01 30.88 -4.49
N VAL A 468 10.74 30.29 -5.65
CA VAL A 468 9.48 30.45 -6.37
C VAL A 468 8.65 29.23 -6.04
N THR A 469 7.43 29.44 -5.54
CA THR A 469 6.47 28.36 -5.28
C THR A 469 5.28 28.58 -6.21
N SER A 470 4.89 27.58 -6.99
CA SER A 470 3.79 27.70 -7.97
C SER A 470 2.92 26.46 -8.01
N GLY A 471 1.60 26.67 -8.13
CA GLY A 471 0.60 25.60 -8.17
C GLY A 471 -0.08 25.34 -9.51
N THR A 472 0.15 26.18 -10.52
CA THR A 472 -0.44 25.99 -11.88
C THR A 472 0.60 25.64 -12.95
N VAL A 473 1.85 26.02 -12.72
CA VAL A 473 2.99 25.77 -13.61
C VAL A 473 4.16 25.28 -12.76
N PRO A 474 4.99 24.31 -13.20
CA PRO A 474 6.21 23.98 -12.49
C PRO A 474 7.04 25.22 -12.16
N ALA A 475 7.45 25.36 -10.91
CA ALA A 475 8.34 26.45 -10.52
C ALA A 475 9.64 26.45 -11.34
N ALA A 476 10.11 25.27 -11.75
CA ALA A 476 11.28 25.13 -12.63
C ALA A 476 11.03 25.70 -14.04
N ALA A 477 9.81 25.59 -14.56
CA ALA A 477 9.43 26.16 -15.86
C ALA A 477 9.32 27.69 -15.76
N LEU A 478 8.70 28.22 -14.69
CA LEU A 478 8.67 29.67 -14.44
C LEU A 478 10.08 30.25 -14.29
N ALA A 479 10.95 29.55 -13.57
CA ALA A 479 12.35 29.92 -13.42
C ALA A 479 13.09 29.93 -14.77
N SER A 480 12.84 28.94 -15.63
CA SER A 480 13.38 28.88 -17.00
C SER A 480 12.91 30.06 -17.85
N THR A 481 11.62 30.38 -17.83
CA THR A 481 11.05 31.55 -18.52
C THR A 481 11.69 32.84 -18.01
N PHE A 482 11.80 33.00 -16.70
CA PHE A 482 12.50 34.14 -16.09
C PHE A 482 13.95 34.23 -16.58
N LEU A 483 14.71 33.14 -16.53
CA LEU A 483 16.10 33.10 -17.01
C LEU A 483 16.22 33.51 -18.49
N SER A 484 15.27 33.07 -19.33
CA SER A 484 15.25 33.43 -20.75
C SER A 484 15.00 34.92 -20.99
N SER A 485 14.33 35.59 -20.05
CA SER A 485 14.10 37.03 -20.08
C SER A 485 15.33 37.84 -19.62
N VAL A 486 16.28 37.21 -18.92
CA VAL A 486 17.51 37.86 -18.44
C VAL A 486 18.39 38.20 -19.63
N GLY A 487 18.60 39.50 -19.86
CA GLY A 487 19.25 40.03 -21.06
C GLY A 487 18.29 40.73 -22.03
N SER A 488 16.98 40.63 -21.81
CA SER A 488 16.00 41.47 -22.50
C SER A 488 16.13 42.94 -22.05
N PRO A 489 15.70 43.91 -22.88
CA PRO A 489 15.66 45.32 -22.48
C PRO A 489 14.84 45.56 -21.21
N ALA A 490 13.78 44.76 -20.98
CA ALA A 490 12.96 44.84 -19.77
C ALA A 490 13.75 44.41 -18.52
N ALA A 491 14.43 43.26 -18.57
CA ALA A 491 15.26 42.79 -17.46
C ALA A 491 16.45 43.74 -17.19
N ALA A 492 17.05 44.30 -18.25
CA ALA A 492 18.14 45.26 -18.13
C ALA A 492 17.69 46.60 -17.52
N ALA A 493 16.48 47.08 -17.84
CA ALA A 493 15.90 48.28 -17.24
C ALA A 493 15.67 48.13 -15.72
N LEU A 494 15.45 46.90 -15.27
CA LEU A 494 15.28 46.53 -13.85
C LEU A 494 16.62 46.24 -13.15
N GLY A 495 17.75 46.38 -13.86
CA GLY A 495 19.08 46.22 -13.28
C GLY A 495 19.50 44.76 -13.05
N ILE A 496 18.84 43.78 -13.67
CA ILE A 496 19.21 42.36 -13.52
C ILE A 496 20.49 42.08 -14.31
N THR A 497 21.56 41.70 -13.61
CA THR A 497 22.89 41.44 -14.20
C THR A 497 23.13 39.96 -14.52
N SER A 498 22.63 39.07 -13.67
CA SER A 498 22.70 37.64 -13.85
C SER A 498 21.62 36.95 -13.03
N ALA A 499 21.26 35.75 -13.46
CA ALA A 499 20.37 34.87 -12.75
C ALA A 499 20.78 33.41 -12.98
N GLY A 500 20.53 32.55 -12.01
CA GLY A 500 20.79 31.12 -12.09
C GLY A 500 19.75 30.33 -11.30
N VAL A 501 19.46 29.10 -11.76
CA VAL A 501 18.64 28.16 -11.00
C VAL A 501 19.56 27.29 -10.14
N VAL A 502 19.23 27.19 -8.86
CA VAL A 502 19.83 26.22 -7.95
C VAL A 502 19.01 24.94 -8.07
N GLY A 503 19.43 24.06 -8.98
CA GLY A 503 18.72 22.81 -9.26
C GLY A 503 18.96 21.71 -8.22
N GLY A 504 18.13 20.68 -8.29
CA GLY A 504 18.31 19.42 -7.58
C GLY A 504 18.23 19.53 -6.06
N ALA A 505 18.98 18.67 -5.36
CA ALA A 505 18.98 18.59 -3.90
C ALA A 505 19.41 19.90 -3.22
N ALA A 506 20.31 20.70 -3.82
CA ALA A 506 20.68 21.99 -3.25
C ALA A 506 19.51 22.99 -3.27
N GLY A 507 18.75 23.01 -4.37
CA GLY A 507 17.57 23.85 -4.52
C GLY A 507 16.46 23.49 -3.55
N ALA A 508 16.17 22.19 -3.44
CA ALA A 508 15.19 21.68 -2.49
C ALA A 508 15.57 21.97 -1.03
N ALA A 509 16.85 21.84 -0.65
CA ALA A 509 17.31 22.16 0.69
C ALA A 509 17.11 23.64 1.03
N ALA A 510 17.42 24.53 0.08
CA ALA A 510 17.19 25.97 0.24
C ALA A 510 15.70 26.32 0.40
N ALA A 511 14.83 25.60 -0.32
CA ALA A 511 13.38 25.64 -0.16
C ALA A 511 12.86 25.01 1.15
N GLY A 512 13.76 24.45 1.98
CA GLY A 512 13.42 23.84 3.27
C GLY A 512 12.86 22.42 3.17
N LEU A 513 13.01 21.76 2.02
CA LEU A 513 12.57 20.39 1.80
C LEU A 513 13.65 19.37 2.15
N PRO A 514 13.28 18.17 2.61
CA PRO A 514 14.24 17.12 2.93
C PRO A 514 14.91 16.59 1.66
N THR A 515 16.24 16.54 1.68
CA THR A 515 17.07 16.16 0.51
C THR A 515 17.90 14.91 0.75
N SER A 516 17.78 14.34 1.95
CA SER A 516 18.37 13.06 2.30
C SER A 516 17.43 12.32 3.22
N ALA A 517 17.52 10.99 3.22
CA ALA A 517 16.76 10.17 4.15
C ALA A 517 17.03 10.55 5.62
N ALA A 518 18.25 11.02 5.93
CA ALA A 518 18.63 11.48 7.27
C ALA A 518 18.00 12.82 7.67
N ALA A 519 17.58 13.63 6.69
CA ALA A 519 16.89 14.89 6.91
C ALA A 519 15.37 14.74 7.05
N MET A 520 14.82 13.54 6.78
CA MET A 520 13.40 13.27 6.98
C MET A 520 13.08 13.21 8.47
N GLY A 521 12.11 14.00 8.91
CA GLY A 521 11.54 13.91 10.25
C GLY A 521 10.44 12.86 10.36
N GLY A 522 10.00 12.57 11.58
CA GLY A 522 8.81 11.76 11.84
C GLY A 522 9.06 10.25 11.93
N VAL A 523 7.96 9.49 11.93
CA VAL A 523 7.99 8.03 11.97
C VAL A 523 8.40 7.53 10.59
N THR A 524 9.56 6.87 10.52
CA THR A 524 10.04 6.30 9.25
C THR A 524 9.45 4.91 9.07
N LEU A 525 8.62 4.76 8.03
CA LEU A 525 8.15 3.48 7.56
C LEU A 525 9.08 2.96 6.46
N ILE A 526 9.59 1.74 6.64
CA ILE A 526 10.33 1.06 5.59
C ILE A 526 9.30 0.53 4.60
N ALA A 527 9.29 1.09 3.39
CA ALA A 527 8.48 0.56 2.30
C ALA A 527 8.84 -0.92 2.07
N PRO A 528 7.86 -1.80 1.80
CA PRO A 528 8.15 -3.20 1.55
C PRO A 528 9.14 -3.33 0.40
N ASN A 529 10.26 -4.00 0.65
CA ASN A 529 11.21 -4.30 -0.41
C ASN A 529 10.49 -5.20 -1.42
N VAL A 530 10.36 -4.71 -2.66
CA VAL A 530 9.96 -5.52 -3.81
C VAL A 530 11.13 -6.44 -4.13
N ALA A 531 11.42 -7.39 -3.23
CA ALA A 531 12.30 -8.49 -3.53
C ALA A 531 11.66 -9.20 -4.72
N ALA A 532 12.31 -9.10 -5.87
CA ALA A 532 11.87 -9.72 -7.10
C ALA A 532 11.38 -11.13 -6.78
N ALA A 533 10.10 -11.39 -7.07
CA ALA A 533 9.49 -12.70 -6.92
C ALA A 533 10.23 -13.67 -7.85
N GLY A 534 11.33 -14.21 -7.34
CA GLY A 534 12.19 -15.20 -7.95
C GLY A 534 12.38 -16.31 -6.94
N LEU A 535 11.45 -17.28 -7.00
CA LEU A 535 11.62 -18.69 -6.63
C LEU A 535 12.17 -19.00 -5.21
N GLY A 536 11.28 -19.52 -4.37
CA GLY A 536 11.63 -20.60 -3.43
C GLY A 536 11.66 -20.25 -1.95
N GLY A 537 10.61 -20.67 -1.24
CA GLY A 537 10.70 -21.42 0.02
C GLY A 537 11.23 -20.73 1.28
N GLY A 538 10.31 -20.50 2.23
CA GLY A 538 10.49 -20.91 3.62
C GLY A 538 11.09 -19.89 4.61
N GLY A 539 10.37 -19.72 5.73
CA GLY A 539 10.97 -19.43 7.03
C GLY A 539 10.91 -17.98 7.48
N GLY A 540 10.10 -17.72 8.51
CA GLY A 540 10.10 -16.47 9.25
C GLY A 540 11.45 -16.18 9.92
N GLY A 541 11.75 -14.90 10.09
CA GLY A 541 12.91 -14.43 10.83
C GLY A 541 12.96 -12.91 10.86
N ALA A 542 12.83 -12.35 12.06
CA ALA A 542 13.07 -10.95 12.33
C ALA A 542 14.47 -10.55 11.83
N ALA A 543 14.55 -9.60 10.90
CA ALA A 543 15.82 -9.08 10.40
C ALA A 543 16.30 -7.94 11.32
N GLY A 544 17.31 -8.26 12.12
CA GLY A 544 18.08 -7.31 12.91
C GLY A 544 18.92 -6.36 12.06
N LEU A 545 19.21 -5.21 12.66
CA LEU A 545 20.16 -4.20 12.19
C LEU A 545 21.56 -4.82 12.05
N SER A 546 22.02 -5.08 10.83
CA SER A 546 23.40 -5.49 10.59
C SER A 546 24.31 -4.27 10.47
N GLY A 547 25.15 -4.08 11.48
CA GLY A 547 26.28 -3.15 11.46
C GLY A 547 27.29 -3.55 10.39
N GLY A 548 27.61 -2.61 9.50
CA GLY A 548 28.53 -2.84 8.39
C GLY A 548 28.76 -1.60 7.54
N ALA A 549 29.04 -0.46 8.17
CA ALA A 549 29.44 0.77 7.46
C ALA A 549 30.33 1.68 8.34
N ILE A 550 31.38 1.11 8.95
CA ILE A 550 32.47 1.88 9.56
C ILE A 550 33.80 1.36 8.99
N ALA A 551 34.05 1.64 7.71
CA ALA A 551 35.37 1.48 7.09
C ALA A 551 35.41 2.27 5.77
N GLY A 552 35.34 3.60 5.86
CA GLY A 552 35.38 4.47 4.68
C GLY A 552 35.60 5.96 4.97
N ILE A 553 36.07 6.32 6.17
CA ILE A 553 36.39 7.71 6.54
C ILE A 553 37.89 7.80 6.85
N VAL A 554 38.75 7.91 5.82
CA VAL A 554 40.12 8.42 6.04
C VAL A 554 40.64 9.33 4.92
N ILE A 555 40.08 9.35 3.69
CA ILE A 555 40.71 10.13 2.59
C ILE A 555 40.03 11.49 2.31
N GLY A 556 38.83 11.76 2.84
CA GLY A 556 38.14 13.05 2.63
C GLY A 556 38.55 14.19 3.58
N SER A 557 39.31 13.91 4.64
CA SER A 557 39.47 14.83 5.78
C SER A 557 40.60 15.85 5.64
N VAL A 558 41.50 15.69 4.66
CA VAL A 558 42.67 16.57 4.53
C VAL A 558 42.34 17.83 3.72
N ALA A 559 41.47 17.74 2.71
CA ALA A 559 41.05 18.91 1.94
C ALA A 559 40.13 19.86 2.73
N GLY A 560 39.25 19.32 3.59
CA GLY A 560 38.38 20.12 4.46
C GLY A 560 39.13 20.87 5.56
N ALA A 561 40.19 20.29 6.11
CA ALA A 561 41.00 20.94 7.14
C ALA A 561 41.83 22.13 6.58
N VAL A 562 42.33 22.03 5.35
CA VAL A 562 43.08 23.14 4.71
C VAL A 562 42.16 24.32 4.39
N LEU A 563 40.91 24.05 4.01
CA LEU A 563 39.94 25.11 3.69
C LEU A 563 39.41 25.81 4.96
N LEU A 564 39.22 25.06 6.05
CA LEU A 564 38.86 25.63 7.37
C LEU A 564 39.97 26.50 7.97
N VAL A 565 41.25 26.14 7.81
CA VAL A 565 42.37 26.96 8.28
C VAL A 565 42.52 28.24 7.45
N GLY A 566 42.26 28.16 6.13
CA GLY A 566 42.27 29.33 5.25
C GLY A 566 41.14 30.33 5.55
N VAL A 567 39.92 29.83 5.78
CA VAL A 567 38.78 30.71 6.10
C VAL A 567 38.91 31.32 7.50
N THR A 568 39.40 30.58 8.49
CA THR A 568 39.60 31.11 9.85
C THR A 568 40.69 32.18 9.91
N THR A 569 41.78 32.06 9.13
CA THR A 569 42.81 33.11 9.06
C THR A 569 42.31 34.40 8.40
N VAL A 570 41.47 34.30 7.37
CA VAL A 570 40.84 35.47 6.73
C VAL A 570 39.87 36.17 7.69
N VAL A 571 39.06 35.40 8.44
CA VAL A 571 38.13 35.96 9.44
C VAL A 571 38.88 36.64 10.58
N ILE A 572 39.96 36.04 11.09
CA ILE A 572 40.78 36.67 12.14
C ILE A 572 41.44 37.96 11.62
N ALA A 573 41.95 37.97 10.39
CA ALA A 573 42.52 39.17 9.78
C ALA A 573 41.48 40.29 9.62
N ALA A 574 40.25 39.96 9.23
CA ALA A 574 39.15 40.91 9.11
C ALA A 574 38.72 41.48 10.48
N VAL A 575 38.67 40.65 11.52
CA VAL A 575 38.35 41.07 12.90
C VAL A 575 39.45 41.96 13.48
N VAL A 576 40.72 41.64 13.22
CA VAL A 576 41.86 42.48 13.65
C VAL A 576 41.85 43.82 12.92
N LEU A 577 41.56 43.85 11.61
CA LEU A 577 41.41 45.10 10.85
C LEU A 577 40.25 45.96 11.37
N ALA A 578 39.10 45.35 11.68
CA ALA A 578 37.97 46.06 12.27
C ALA A 578 38.30 46.63 13.67
N ALA A 579 39.02 45.88 14.49
CA ALA A 579 39.46 46.33 15.82
C ALA A 579 40.47 47.49 15.74
N VAL A 580 41.38 47.49 14.76
CA VAL A 580 42.36 48.57 14.56
C VAL A 580 41.69 49.85 14.03
N VAL A 581 40.67 49.73 13.18
CA VAL A 581 39.90 50.89 12.70
C VAL A 581 39.05 51.50 13.82
N LEU A 582 38.48 50.68 14.70
CA LEU A 582 37.74 51.18 15.86
C LEU A 582 38.64 51.80 16.93
N ALA A 583 39.86 51.28 17.13
CA ALA A 583 40.82 51.82 18.09
C ALA A 583 41.37 53.21 17.70
N ASN A 584 41.32 53.59 16.41
CA ASN A 584 41.82 54.88 15.93
C ASN A 584 40.77 56.00 15.92
N SER A 585 39.54 55.74 16.36
CA SER A 585 38.43 56.71 16.26
C SER A 585 38.12 57.50 17.53
N ASN A 586 38.81 57.27 18.65
CA ASN A 586 38.52 57.96 19.91
C ASN A 586 39.74 58.72 20.43
N SER A 587 39.85 59.98 19.99
CA SER A 587 40.67 61.00 20.63
C SER A 587 40.01 62.35 20.35
N ASP A 588 38.99 62.72 21.14
CA ASP A 588 38.65 64.12 21.41
C ASP A 588 37.70 64.23 22.62
N GLU A 589 38.25 64.89 23.65
CA GLU A 589 37.70 65.79 24.69
C GLU A 589 36.37 65.54 25.47
N ASP A 590 36.56 65.54 26.80
CA ASP A 590 35.89 66.31 27.88
C ASP A 590 34.48 66.00 28.45
N GLN A 591 34.52 65.39 29.66
CA GLN A 591 34.00 65.85 30.99
C GLN A 591 32.48 66.16 31.22
N PRO A 592 31.97 66.17 32.49
CA PRO A 592 30.88 65.28 32.89
C PRO A 592 29.65 65.92 33.57
N SER A 593 28.69 65.04 33.89
CA SER A 593 27.68 65.09 34.96
C SER A 593 26.34 65.83 34.72
N SER A 594 25.22 65.09 34.72
CA SER A 594 24.31 65.02 35.88
C SER A 594 23.04 64.18 35.60
N ALA A 595 22.72 63.37 36.61
CA ALA A 595 21.47 62.72 37.02
C ALA A 595 20.19 62.77 36.17
N GLY A 596 19.53 61.60 36.06
CA GLY A 596 18.10 61.48 36.35
C GLY A 596 17.26 60.54 35.48
N VAL A 597 16.60 59.58 36.16
CA VAL A 597 15.27 58.99 35.88
C VAL A 597 15.21 57.65 35.09
N GLU A 598 14.61 56.66 35.76
CA GLU A 598 14.19 55.30 35.33
C GLU A 598 12.97 55.31 34.34
N PRO A 599 12.34 54.16 34.01
CA PRO A 599 12.79 53.05 33.18
C PRO A 599 11.86 52.84 31.95
N ALA A 600 12.35 52.22 30.88
CA ALA A 600 11.47 51.63 29.87
C ALA A 600 12.12 50.42 29.16
N ASP A 601 11.42 49.30 29.29
CA ASP A 601 11.54 48.01 28.63
C ASP A 601 12.28 48.00 27.28
N THR A 602 13.39 47.26 27.25
CA THR A 602 13.99 46.74 26.02
C THR A 602 13.61 45.27 25.86
N GLY A 603 12.85 44.98 24.81
CA GLY A 603 12.69 43.62 24.33
C GLY A 603 13.98 43.03 23.77
N ARG A 604 14.09 41.70 23.81
CA ARG A 604 14.64 40.80 22.77
C ARG A 604 14.87 39.42 23.37
N GLY A 605 13.98 38.49 23.05
CA GLY A 605 14.22 37.05 23.18
C GLY A 605 14.12 36.42 21.79
N SER A 606 15.25 36.01 21.24
CA SER A 606 15.41 35.34 19.96
C SER A 606 14.54 34.09 19.86
N LYS A 607 13.62 34.05 18.89
CA LYS A 607 12.94 32.81 18.50
C LYS A 607 13.68 32.20 17.30
N ARG A 608 14.38 31.10 17.56
CA ARG A 608 14.70 30.11 16.51
C ARG A 608 13.37 29.64 15.94
N VAL A 609 13.14 29.91 14.65
CA VAL A 609 11.96 29.45 13.92
C VAL A 609 12.13 27.95 13.68
N SER A 610 11.22 27.13 14.21
CA SER A 610 11.21 25.69 13.97
C SER A 610 10.69 25.39 12.56
N LEU A 611 11.19 24.32 11.95
CA LEU A 611 10.82 23.84 10.60
C LEU A 611 9.29 23.73 10.40
N ARG A 612 8.54 23.46 11.48
CA ARG A 612 7.06 23.40 11.49
C ARG A 612 6.38 24.69 11.03
N LYS A 613 7.00 25.86 11.27
CA LYS A 613 6.46 27.16 10.86
C LYS A 613 6.67 27.49 9.38
N ARG A 614 7.66 26.87 8.71
CA ARG A 614 7.92 27.12 7.28
C ARG A 614 6.92 26.39 6.40
N ILE A 615 6.53 25.17 6.75
CA ILE A 615 5.50 24.41 6.02
C ILE A 615 4.10 25.02 6.25
N GLN A 616 3.81 25.53 7.45
CA GLN A 616 2.60 26.34 7.69
C GLN A 616 2.64 27.70 6.97
N GLY A 617 3.83 28.26 6.71
CA GLY A 617 4.00 29.50 5.96
C GLY A 617 3.81 29.35 4.45
N LEU A 618 4.23 28.21 3.87
CA LEU A 618 4.13 27.92 2.43
C LEU A 618 2.68 27.82 1.91
N PHE A 619 1.70 27.71 2.81
CA PHE A 619 0.27 27.72 2.51
C PHE A 619 -0.45 28.85 3.27
N GLY A 620 0.24 29.99 3.44
CA GLY A 620 -0.29 31.16 4.13
C GLY A 620 -1.72 31.49 3.68
N ALA A 621 -2.62 31.55 4.66
CA ALA A 621 -4.06 31.73 4.48
C ALA A 621 -4.40 32.91 3.56
N VAL A 622 -4.85 32.61 2.34
CA VAL A 622 -5.80 33.45 1.62
C VAL A 622 -7.18 32.94 2.02
N ASP A 623 -7.68 33.44 3.14
CA ASP A 623 -9.07 33.26 3.55
C ASP A 623 -9.93 34.20 2.68
N VAL A 624 -10.46 33.68 1.57
CA VAL A 624 -11.46 34.38 0.77
C VAL A 624 -12.82 34.14 1.43
N MET A 625 -13.22 35.11 2.25
CA MET A 625 -14.54 35.33 2.88
C MET A 625 -14.76 34.74 4.28
N ASN A 626 -14.58 35.56 5.32
CA ASN A 626 -15.71 36.09 6.12
C ASN A 626 -15.23 37.14 7.17
N SER A 627 -15.62 38.40 7.03
CA SER A 627 -15.71 39.32 8.17
C SER A 627 -16.84 40.31 7.93
N PRO A 628 -18.00 40.12 8.57
CA PRO A 628 -19.16 40.97 8.40
C PRO A 628 -19.07 42.14 9.37
N GLU A 629 -18.09 43.05 9.22
CA GLU A 629 -18.09 44.32 9.95
C GLU A 629 -16.94 45.22 9.46
N THR A 630 -17.16 45.91 8.34
CA THR A 630 -16.70 47.30 8.10
C THR A 630 -17.10 47.70 6.68
N GLY A 631 -18.03 48.65 6.60
CA GLY A 631 -18.49 49.19 5.33
C GLY A 631 -17.39 49.94 4.60
N HIS A 632 -17.02 49.44 3.42
CA HIS A 632 -16.32 50.22 2.40
C HIS A 632 -17.16 50.31 1.13
N GLN A 633 -17.43 51.54 0.72
CA GLN A 633 -18.18 51.88 -0.49
C GLN A 633 -17.35 51.55 -1.72
N SER A 634 -17.88 50.71 -2.61
CA SER A 634 -17.32 50.46 -3.93
C SER A 634 -17.63 51.61 -4.88
N LEU A 635 -16.58 52.29 -5.35
CA LEU A 635 -16.62 53.20 -6.48
C LEU A 635 -16.70 52.37 -7.77
N THR A 636 -17.87 52.37 -8.39
CA THR A 636 -18.11 51.81 -9.72
C THR A 636 -17.46 52.70 -10.78
N ALA A 637 -16.40 52.21 -11.43
CA ALA A 637 -15.87 52.81 -12.65
C ALA A 637 -16.62 52.26 -13.88
N ARG A 638 -17.39 53.12 -14.53
CA ARG A 638 -17.98 52.90 -15.86
C ARG A 638 -16.88 52.73 -16.91
N SER A 639 -17.02 51.71 -17.74
CA SER A 639 -16.28 51.56 -19.00
C SER A 639 -16.66 52.68 -19.99
N PRO A 640 -15.73 53.29 -20.74
CA PRO A 640 -16.07 54.11 -21.89
C PRO A 640 -16.26 53.21 -23.12
N ALA A 641 -17.32 53.51 -23.87
CA ALA A 641 -17.59 52.93 -25.17
C ALA A 641 -16.46 53.22 -26.18
N MET A 642 -16.04 52.18 -26.89
CA MET A 642 -15.83 52.19 -28.35
C MET A 642 -16.23 50.83 -28.91
#